data_AF-A0A0F2L9A6-F1
#
_entry.id   AF-A0A0F2L9A6-F1
#
_cell.length_a   1.000
_cell.length_b   1.000
_cell.length_c   1.000
_cell.angle_alpha   90.00
_cell.angle_beta   90.00
_cell.angle_gamma   90.00
#
_symmetry.space_group_name_H-M   'P 1'
#
loop_
_entity.id
_entity.type
_entity.pdbx_description
1 polymer ?
#
loop_
_entity_poly.entity_id
_entity_poly.type
_entity_poly.pdbx_seq_one_letter_code
_entity_poly.pdbx_strand_id
1 'polypeptide(L)'
;MDKLDINALVDRLRAGENLEVKGYEGDLILVDKVKGIVKGEVAREELSELKKRRPRGGPTKKQLETVAEAARVLAENKLLFKVVFGPKEATIRLEKGFIRLTEEDVRVAGFSSLEETPLPLIMPALRKYGEVKLLRPLR
;
A
#
# COMPACT_ATOMS: atom_id res chain seq x y z
N MET A 1 -13.31 -13.83 -1.50
CA MET A 1 -13.16 -13.08 -2.75
C MET A 1 -14.45 -12.35 -3.07
N ASP A 2 -14.39 -11.02 -2.99
CA ASP A 2 -15.46 -10.10 -3.38
C ASP A 2 -15.22 -9.64 -4.83
N LYS A 3 -16.29 -9.25 -5.54
CA LYS A 3 -16.22 -8.61 -6.86
C LYS A 3 -16.62 -7.16 -6.70
N LEU A 4 -15.77 -6.23 -7.14
CA LEU A 4 -15.98 -4.78 -7.03
C LEU A 4 -15.83 -4.09 -8.37
N ASP A 5 -16.57 -3.02 -8.59
CA ASP A 5 -16.17 -2.04 -9.60
C ASP A 5 -15.04 -1.14 -9.08
N ILE A 6 -14.51 -0.30 -9.96
CA ILE A 6 -13.38 0.58 -9.64
C ILE A 6 -13.71 1.63 -8.57
N ASN A 7 -14.95 2.12 -8.51
CA ASN A 7 -15.34 3.13 -7.53
C ASN A 7 -15.46 2.49 -6.15
N ALA A 8 -16.06 1.30 -6.07
CA ALA A 8 -16.14 0.53 -4.83
C ALA A 8 -14.74 0.14 -4.28
N LEU A 9 -13.78 -0.19 -5.15
CA LEU A 9 -12.39 -0.39 -4.76
C LEU A 9 -11.80 0.89 -4.11
N VAL A 10 -11.95 2.03 -4.80
CA VAL A 10 -11.45 3.33 -4.34
C VAL A 10 -12.07 3.72 -3.01
N ASP A 11 -13.37 3.53 -2.83
CA ASP A 11 -14.08 3.89 -1.61
C ASP A 11 -13.65 3.03 -0.41
N ARG A 12 -13.44 1.72 -0.62
CA ARG A 12 -12.89 0.84 0.42
C ARG A 12 -11.48 1.26 0.84
N LEU A 13 -10.64 1.65 -0.11
CA LEU A 13 -9.30 2.15 0.20
C LEU A 13 -9.33 3.49 0.93
N ARG A 14 -10.26 4.39 0.58
CA ARG A 14 -10.49 5.65 1.32
C ARG A 14 -11.02 5.42 2.74
N ALA A 15 -11.75 4.32 2.97
CA ALA A 15 -12.15 3.88 4.29
C ALA A 15 -11.00 3.23 5.10
N GLY A 16 -9.82 3.03 4.50
CA GLY A 16 -8.67 2.41 5.14
C GLY A 16 -8.74 0.89 5.21
N GLU A 17 -9.54 0.25 4.35
CA GLU A 17 -9.62 -1.20 4.28
C GLU A 17 -8.37 -1.81 3.63
N ASN A 18 -7.85 -2.86 4.26
CA ASN A 18 -6.76 -3.67 3.69
C ASN A 18 -7.35 -4.69 2.72
N LEU A 19 -6.80 -4.72 1.51
CA LEU A 19 -7.28 -5.61 0.46
C LEU A 19 -6.16 -6.04 -0.49
N GLU A 20 -6.44 -7.07 -1.25
CA GLU A 20 -5.55 -7.60 -2.27
C GLU A 20 -6.35 -7.86 -3.54
N VAL A 21 -5.93 -7.23 -4.63
CA VAL A 21 -6.47 -7.45 -5.97
C VAL A 21 -5.82 -8.69 -6.56
N LYS A 22 -6.61 -9.74 -6.73
CA LYS A 22 -6.18 -11.08 -7.17
C LYS A 22 -6.43 -11.34 -8.65
N GLY A 23 -7.29 -10.55 -9.29
CA GLY A 23 -7.63 -10.73 -10.69
C GLY A 23 -8.73 -9.79 -11.17
N TYR A 24 -9.12 -9.98 -12.43
CA TYR A 24 -10.13 -9.17 -13.12
C TYR A 24 -11.05 -10.06 -13.96
N GLU A 25 -12.35 -9.80 -13.92
CA GLU A 25 -13.38 -10.45 -14.74
C GLU A 25 -14.18 -9.38 -15.49
N GLY A 26 -13.82 -9.12 -16.75
CA GLY A 26 -14.37 -7.97 -17.48
C GLY A 26 -13.98 -6.66 -16.80
N ASP A 27 -14.99 -5.92 -16.33
CA ASP A 27 -14.85 -4.65 -15.59
C ASP A 27 -14.87 -4.85 -14.06
N LEU A 28 -15.03 -6.09 -13.59
CA LEU A 28 -15.04 -6.41 -12.17
C LEU A 28 -13.63 -6.75 -11.68
N ILE A 29 -13.32 -6.25 -10.49
CA ILE A 29 -12.05 -6.44 -9.79
C ILE A 29 -12.27 -7.50 -8.71
N LEU A 30 -11.48 -8.58 -8.77
CA LEU A 30 -11.51 -9.65 -7.79
C LEU A 30 -10.61 -9.29 -6.62
N VAL A 31 -11.20 -9.09 -5.45
CA VAL A 31 -10.48 -8.68 -4.24
C VAL A 31 -10.67 -9.65 -3.10
N ASP A 32 -9.59 -9.88 -2.35
CA ASP A 32 -9.63 -10.56 -1.07
C ASP A 32 -9.38 -9.59 0.08
N LYS A 33 -10.07 -9.82 1.20
CA LYS A 33 -9.80 -9.11 2.44
C LYS A 33 -8.47 -9.57 3.00
N VAL A 34 -7.62 -8.59 3.30
CA VAL A 34 -6.33 -8.86 3.94
C VAL A 34 -6.49 -8.58 5.42
N LYS A 35 -6.28 -9.60 6.27
CA LYS A 35 -6.02 -9.32 7.69
C LYS A 35 -4.80 -8.40 7.72
N GLY A 36 -4.94 -7.20 8.32
CA GLY A 36 -3.83 -6.27 8.51
C GLY A 36 -2.65 -6.93 9.23
N ILE A 37 -1.53 -6.23 9.43
CA ILE A 37 -0.33 -6.78 10.08
C ILE A 37 -0.72 -7.65 11.29
N VAL A 38 -0.69 -8.97 11.11
CA VAL A 38 -1.04 -9.92 12.15
C VAL A 38 0.13 -9.90 13.10
N LYS A 39 -0.12 -9.44 14.34
CA LYS A 39 0.80 -9.66 15.44
C LYS A 39 1.02 -11.17 15.51
N GLY A 40 2.23 -11.65 15.28
CA GLY A 40 2.63 -12.93 15.85
C GLY A 40 2.37 -12.86 17.36
N GLU A 41 1.96 -13.97 17.95
CA GLU A 41 1.86 -14.13 19.40
C GLU A 41 3.25 -13.95 20.01
N VAL A 42 3.64 -12.71 20.26
CA VAL A 42 4.81 -12.38 21.05
C VAL A 42 4.29 -12.12 22.46
N ALA A 43 4.77 -12.92 23.41
CA ALA A 43 4.44 -12.83 24.81
C ALA A 43 4.59 -11.37 25.29
N ARG A 44 3.59 -10.89 26.03
CA ARG A 44 3.53 -9.50 26.51
C ARG A 44 4.75 -9.13 27.36
N GLU A 45 5.42 -10.10 27.96
CA GLU A 45 6.57 -9.87 28.83
C GLU A 45 7.83 -9.41 28.08
N GLU A 46 8.11 -9.84 26.84
CA GLU A 46 9.37 -9.54 26.13
C GLU A 46 9.41 -8.15 25.45
N LEU A 47 8.27 -7.48 25.31
CA LEU A 47 8.15 -6.22 24.56
C LEU A 47 8.33 -4.94 25.41
N SER A 48 8.58 -5.09 26.71
CA SER A 48 8.64 -3.95 27.64
C SER A 48 9.87 -3.05 27.42
N GLU A 49 10.96 -3.59 26.86
CA GLU A 49 12.22 -2.87 26.64
C GLU A 49 12.33 -2.20 25.26
N LEU A 50 11.54 -2.63 24.27
CA LEU A 50 11.57 -2.10 22.90
C LEU A 50 10.62 -0.90 22.68
N LYS A 51 10.38 -0.09 23.71
CA LYS A 51 9.49 1.09 23.68
C LYS A 51 10.06 2.30 22.90
N LYS A 52 10.64 2.10 21.72
CA LYS A 52 10.57 3.16 20.70
C LYS A 52 9.11 3.25 20.29
N ARG A 53 8.42 4.30 20.76
CA ARG A 53 7.00 4.56 20.52
C ARG A 53 6.71 4.42 19.02
N ARG A 54 6.12 3.30 18.61
CA ARG A 54 5.51 3.22 17.28
C ARG A 54 4.39 4.28 17.25
N PRO A 55 4.25 5.04 16.15
CA PRO A 55 3.18 6.00 16.03
C PRO A 55 1.83 5.33 16.30
N ARG A 56 1.00 5.95 17.13
CA ARG A 56 -0.39 5.53 17.38
C ARG A 56 -1.29 6.20 16.33
N GLY A 57 -2.36 5.51 15.92
CA GLY A 57 -3.34 6.01 14.95
C GLY A 57 -3.48 5.13 13.72
N GLY A 58 -4.40 5.48 12.83
CA GLY A 58 -4.56 4.88 11.50
C GLY A 58 -3.73 5.61 10.44
N PRO A 59 -3.87 5.23 9.16
CA PRO A 59 -3.31 6.00 8.05
C PRO A 59 -3.87 7.42 8.03
N THR A 60 -3.09 8.38 7.54
CA THR A 60 -3.55 9.76 7.38
C THR A 60 -4.51 9.88 6.21
N LYS A 61 -5.37 10.91 6.19
CA LYS A 61 -6.24 11.19 5.04
C LYS A 61 -5.46 11.34 3.73
N LYS A 62 -4.26 11.95 3.79
CA LYS A 62 -3.38 12.10 2.64
C LYS A 62 -2.88 10.74 2.14
N GLN A 63 -2.51 9.83 3.03
CA GLN A 63 -2.10 8.46 2.68
C GLN A 63 -3.26 7.69 2.04
N LEU A 64 -4.45 7.78 2.62
CA LEU A 64 -5.66 7.14 2.08
C LEU A 64 -5.94 7.61 0.66
N GLU A 65 -5.93 8.92 0.43
CA GLU A 65 -6.22 9.48 -0.90
C GLU A 65 -5.15 9.14 -1.93
N THR A 66 -3.86 9.25 -1.58
CA THR A 66 -2.76 8.89 -2.49
C THR A 66 -2.80 7.40 -2.85
N VAL A 67 -3.08 6.53 -1.88
CA VAL A 67 -3.19 5.09 -2.15
C VAL A 67 -4.40 4.78 -3.02
N ALA A 68 -5.53 5.47 -2.80
CA ALA A 68 -6.71 5.31 -3.63
C ALA A 68 -6.48 5.79 -5.08
N GLU A 69 -5.80 6.93 -5.28
CA GLU A 69 -5.41 7.44 -6.61
C GLU A 69 -4.47 6.45 -7.31
N ALA A 70 -3.44 5.96 -6.61
CA ALA A 70 -2.51 4.97 -7.15
C ALA A 70 -3.21 3.64 -7.49
N ALA A 71 -4.08 3.14 -6.60
CA ALA A 71 -4.81 1.90 -6.80
C ALA A 71 -5.80 1.98 -7.97
N ARG A 72 -6.46 3.13 -8.17
CA ARG A 72 -7.30 3.37 -9.35
C ARG A 72 -6.50 3.16 -10.63
N VAL A 73 -5.36 3.82 -10.75
CA VAL A 73 -4.50 3.70 -11.94
C VAL A 73 -4.00 2.27 -12.14
N LEU A 74 -3.58 1.58 -11.07
CA LEU A 74 -3.17 0.18 -11.15
C LEU A 74 -4.32 -0.72 -11.62
N ALA A 75 -5.53 -0.48 -11.12
CA ALA A 75 -6.73 -1.24 -11.49
C ALA A 75 -7.16 -1.01 -12.94
N GLU A 76 -7.13 0.23 -13.42
CA GLU A 76 -7.42 0.57 -14.83
C GLU A 76 -6.46 -0.14 -15.79
N ASN A 77 -5.21 -0.35 -15.34
CA ASN A 77 -4.19 -1.07 -16.10
C ASN A 77 -4.17 -2.59 -15.82
N LYS A 78 -5.19 -3.12 -15.12
CA LYS A 78 -5.36 -4.53 -14.79
C LYS A 78 -4.17 -5.16 -14.07
N LEU A 79 -3.51 -4.40 -13.20
CA LEU A 79 -2.34 -4.86 -12.44
C LEU A 79 -2.75 -5.50 -11.12
N LEU A 80 -2.04 -6.55 -10.71
CA LEU A 80 -2.25 -7.19 -9.41
C LEU A 80 -1.47 -6.43 -8.34
N PHE A 81 -2.11 -6.17 -7.21
CA PHE A 81 -1.49 -5.46 -6.10
C PHE A 81 -2.19 -5.72 -4.78
N LYS A 82 -1.51 -5.40 -3.70
CA LYS A 82 -2.00 -5.51 -2.34
C LYS A 82 -1.80 -4.20 -1.60
N VAL A 83 -2.83 -3.75 -0.89
CA VAL A 83 -2.76 -2.58 -0.03
C VAL A 83 -2.86 -2.99 1.43
N VAL A 84 -1.91 -2.50 2.23
CA VAL A 84 -1.93 -2.64 3.69
C VAL A 84 -1.69 -1.29 4.33
N PHE A 85 -2.65 -0.86 5.12
CA PHE A 85 -2.56 0.29 6.02
C PHE A 85 -2.04 -0.16 7.39
N GLY A 86 -1.08 0.62 7.90
CA GLY A 86 -0.53 0.50 9.24
C GLY A 86 -0.66 1.83 9.99
N PRO A 87 -0.14 1.91 11.21
CA PRO A 87 -0.17 3.13 11.98
C PRO A 87 0.63 4.24 11.30
N LYS A 88 -0.10 5.25 10.80
CA LYS A 88 0.46 6.37 10.04
C LYS A 88 1.32 5.97 8.84
N GLU A 89 1.01 4.84 8.23
CA GLU A 89 1.71 4.36 7.06
C GLU A 89 0.76 3.59 6.13
N ALA A 90 1.12 3.53 4.87
CA ALA A 90 0.45 2.69 3.89
C ALA A 90 1.47 1.98 3.01
N THR A 91 1.19 0.75 2.62
CA THR A 91 2.06 -0.04 1.74
C THR A 91 1.25 -0.56 0.56
N ILE A 92 1.70 -0.25 -0.65
CA ILE A 92 1.25 -0.87 -1.89
C ILE A 92 2.31 -1.91 -2.27
N ARG A 93 1.96 -3.19 -2.20
CA ARG A 93 2.81 -4.29 -2.65
C ARG A 93 2.41 -4.69 -4.06
N LEU A 94 3.41 -4.76 -4.93
CA LEU A 94 3.37 -5.23 -6.31
C LEU A 94 4.13 -6.55 -6.38
N GLU A 95 4.08 -7.23 -7.52
CA GLU A 95 4.79 -8.51 -7.73
C GLU A 95 6.30 -8.37 -7.47
N LYS A 96 6.93 -7.35 -8.05
CA LYS A 96 8.39 -7.13 -7.98
C LYS A 96 8.86 -6.45 -6.69
N GLY A 97 7.97 -5.79 -5.96
CA GLY A 97 8.40 -4.86 -4.92
C GLY A 97 7.27 -4.23 -4.15
N PHE A 98 7.59 -3.20 -3.38
CA PHE A 98 6.60 -2.46 -2.61
C PHE A 98 6.92 -0.98 -2.53
N ILE A 99 5.87 -0.21 -2.29
CA ILE A 99 5.88 1.23 -2.15
C ILE A 99 5.29 1.53 -0.78
N ARG A 100 6.09 2.13 0.10
CA ARG A 100 5.68 2.48 1.46
C ARG A 100 5.58 3.98 1.59
N LEU A 101 4.41 4.45 1.96
CA LEU A 101 4.13 5.84 2.28
C LEU A 101 4.26 6.00 3.80
N THR A 102 5.24 6.78 4.24
CA THR A 102 5.39 7.20 5.64
C THR A 102 4.82 8.62 5.79
N GLU A 103 4.81 9.20 6.99
CA GLU A 103 4.43 10.62 7.14
C GLU A 103 5.39 11.58 6.41
N GLU A 104 6.64 11.17 6.18
CA GLU A 104 7.72 12.02 5.68
C GLU A 104 7.97 11.83 4.19
N ASP A 105 7.96 10.58 3.72
CA ASP A 105 8.43 10.21 2.39
C ASP A 105 7.70 8.99 1.80
N VAL A 106 7.93 8.77 0.51
CA VAL A 106 7.55 7.55 -0.21
C VAL A 106 8.82 6.74 -0.45
N ARG A 107 8.82 5.48 -0.05
CA ARG A 107 9.94 4.56 -0.21
C ARG A 107 9.56 3.46 -1.19
N VAL A 108 10.34 3.31 -2.25
CA VAL A 108 10.16 2.29 -3.27
C VAL A 108 11.26 1.24 -3.10
N ALA A 109 10.91 -0.04 -3.01
CA ALA A 109 11.87 -1.13 -2.89
C ALA A 109 11.52 -2.27 -3.85
N GLY A 110 12.54 -3.00 -4.32
CA GLY A 110 12.38 -4.12 -5.25
C GLY A 110 12.41 -3.73 -6.73
N PHE A 111 12.78 -2.48 -7.05
CA PHE A 111 12.88 -1.97 -8.41
C PHE A 111 14.30 -1.48 -8.72
N SER A 112 14.71 -1.63 -9.97
CA SER A 112 16.03 -1.19 -10.45
C SER A 112 16.10 0.32 -10.70
N SER A 113 14.98 0.92 -11.11
CA SER A 113 14.83 2.36 -11.34
C SER A 113 13.37 2.79 -11.13
N LEU A 114 13.12 4.10 -11.06
CA LEU A 114 11.75 4.65 -11.00
C LEU A 114 11.02 4.62 -12.35
N GLU A 115 11.72 4.24 -13.43
CA GLU A 115 11.18 4.10 -14.78
C GLU A 115 10.62 2.69 -15.03
N GLU A 116 10.89 1.76 -14.11
CA GLU A 116 10.45 0.38 -14.21
C GLU A 116 8.93 0.25 -13.99
N THR A 117 8.24 -0.46 -14.89
CA THR A 117 6.80 -0.70 -14.78
C THR A 117 6.47 -1.51 -13.51
N PRO A 118 5.41 -1.15 -12.76
CA PRO A 118 4.39 -0.14 -13.07
C PRO A 118 4.60 1.23 -12.41
N LEU A 119 5.80 1.54 -11.90
CA LEU A 119 6.05 2.77 -11.15
C LEU A 119 5.70 4.05 -11.91
N PRO A 120 6.02 4.22 -13.22
CA PRO A 120 5.68 5.43 -13.95
C PRO A 120 4.20 5.77 -13.94
N LEU A 121 3.32 4.75 -13.91
CA LEU A 121 1.87 4.93 -13.94
C LEU A 121 1.37 5.65 -12.69
N ILE A 122 1.90 5.27 -11.52
CA ILE A 122 1.46 5.79 -10.22
C ILE A 122 2.36 6.92 -9.69
N MET A 123 3.48 7.19 -10.35
CA MET A 123 4.44 8.22 -9.95
C MET A 123 3.81 9.63 -9.78
N PRO A 124 2.86 10.07 -10.61
CA PRO A 124 2.19 11.36 -10.40
C PRO A 124 1.51 11.47 -9.03
N ALA A 125 0.80 10.42 -8.61
CA ALA A 125 0.15 10.37 -7.29
C ALA A 125 1.19 10.38 -6.16
N LEU A 126 2.25 9.57 -6.30
CA LEU A 126 3.30 9.46 -5.28
C LEU A 126 4.09 10.76 -5.11
N ARG A 127 4.42 11.46 -6.20
CA ARG A 127 5.16 12.73 -6.14
C ARG A 127 4.32 13.89 -5.58
N LYS A 128 2.99 13.88 -5.77
CA LYS A 128 2.08 14.82 -5.08
C LYS A 128 2.08 14.58 -3.56
N TYR A 129 2.31 13.34 -3.13
CA TYR A 129 2.34 13.00 -1.71
C TYR A 129 3.60 13.52 -1.01
N GLY A 130 4.78 13.22 -1.56
CA GLY A 130 6.06 13.59 -0.96
C GLY A 130 7.27 13.12 -1.77
N GLU A 131 8.44 13.27 -1.17
CA GLU A 131 9.71 12.85 -1.78
C GLU A 131 9.71 11.33 -2.02
N VAL A 132 10.04 10.90 -3.24
CA VAL A 132 10.10 9.48 -3.62
C VAL A 132 11.55 9.00 -3.60
N LYS A 133 11.86 8.07 -2.69
CA LYS A 133 13.19 7.49 -2.49
C LYS A 133 13.20 6.03 -2.95
N LEU A 134 14.10 5.71 -3.89
CA LEU A 134 14.38 4.33 -4.28
C LEU A 134 15.37 3.70 -3.30
N LEU A 135 14.92 2.69 -2.57
CA LEU A 135 15.75 1.93 -1.64
C LEU A 135 16.62 0.93 -2.39
N ARG A 136 17.92 0.99 -2.15
CA ARG A 136 18.88 0.00 -2.68
C ARG A 136 18.84 -1.27 -1.83
N PRO A 137 19.08 -2.45 -2.43
CA PRO A 137 19.28 -3.68 -1.67
C PRO A 137 20.39 -3.50 -0.64
N LEU A 138 20.17 -4.03 0.57
CA LEU A 138 21.26 -4.16 1.54
C LEU A 138 22.23 -5.20 0.98
N ARG A 139 23.49 -4.78 0.78
CA ARG A 139 24.58 -5.68 0.37
C ARG A 139 24.98 -6.60 1.52
#